data_AF-A0A8H9C9T3-F1
#
_entry.id   AF-A0A8H9C9T3-F1
#
_cell.length_a   1.000
_cell.length_b   1.000
_cell.length_c   1.000
_cell.angle_alpha   90.00
_cell.angle_beta   90.00
_cell.angle_gamma   90.00
#
_symmetry.space_group_name_H-M   'P 1'
#
loop_
_entity.id
_entity.type
_entity.pdbx_description
1 polymer ?
#
loop_
_entity_poly.entity_id
_entity_poly.type
_entity_poly.pdbx_seq_one_letter_code
_entity_poly.pdbx_strand_id
1 'polypeptide(L)' 'MGLYKGLHLYFSDELADRWPRMPNKGEVFAGKSPIEYMQAGGLPALIETRAYVDAIRGGM' A
#
# COMPACT_ATOMS: atom_id res chain seq x y z
N MET A 1 -0.76 4.47 -13.13
CA MET A 1 -1.88 3.65 -12.62
C MET A 1 -2.13 4.00 -11.16
N GLY A 2 -3.38 3.98 -10.69
CA GLY A 2 -3.70 4.24 -9.27
C GLY A 2 -3.38 3.04 -8.36
N LEU A 3 -3.29 3.27 -7.05
CA LEU A 3 -2.90 2.27 -6.03
C LEU A 3 -3.69 0.95 -6.14
N TYR A 4 -5.02 1.03 -6.21
CA TYR A 4 -5.90 -0.14 -6.31
C TYR A 4 -5.60 -1.01 -7.55
N LYS A 5 -5.51 -0.36 -8.72
CA LYS A 5 -5.19 -1.03 -9.98
C LYS A 5 -3.76 -1.57 -9.97
N GLY A 6 -2.83 -0.88 -9.31
CA GLY A 6 -1.47 -1.38 -9.10
C GLY A 6 -1.47 -2.69 -8.32
N LEU A 7 -2.20 -2.75 -7.20
CA LEU A 7 -2.27 -3.96 -6.38
C LEU A 7 -2.82 -5.16 -7.16
N HIS A 8 -3.90 -4.98 -7.92
CA HIS A 8 -4.52 -6.05 -8.71
C HIS A 8 -3.69 -6.52 -9.92
N LEU A 9 -2.69 -5.73 -10.34
CA LEU A 9 -1.78 -6.16 -11.41
C LEU A 9 -0.62 -7.01 -10.91
N TYR A 10 -0.23 -6.86 -9.65
CA TYR A 10 0.99 -7.47 -9.09
C TYR A 10 0.73 -8.54 -8.04
N PHE A 11 -0.47 -8.55 -7.44
CA PHE A 11 -0.90 -9.56 -6.49
C PHE A 11 -2.11 -10.31 -7.02
N SER A 12 -2.36 -11.51 -6.50
CA SER A 12 -3.67 -12.17 -6.68
C SER A 12 -4.78 -11.26 -6.17
N ASP A 13 -5.94 -11.23 -6.83
CA ASP A 13 -7.09 -10.38 -6.48
C ASP A 13 -7.41 -10.40 -4.97
N GLU A 14 -7.44 -11.59 -4.35
CA GLU A 14 -7.71 -11.71 -2.92
C GLU A 14 -6.67 -10.96 -2.06
N LEU A 15 -5.39 -11.07 -2.42
CA LEU A 15 -4.31 -10.41 -1.70
C LEU A 15 -4.31 -8.90 -1.97
N ALA A 16 -4.63 -8.47 -3.19
CA ALA A 16 -4.75 -7.07 -3.55
C ALA A 16 -5.85 -6.35 -2.73
N ASP A 17 -6.97 -7.04 -2.46
CA ASP A 17 -8.08 -6.51 -1.67
C ASP A 17 -7.85 -6.57 -0.15
N ARG A 18 -7.09 -7.58 0.32
CA ARG A 18 -6.82 -7.77 1.75
C ARG A 18 -5.63 -6.96 2.23
N TRP A 19 -4.58 -6.83 1.43
CA TRP A 19 -3.33 -6.16 1.80
C TRP A 19 -3.52 -4.76 2.40
N PRO A 20 -4.38 -3.87 1.86
CA PRO A 20 -4.60 -2.54 2.43
C PRO A 20 -5.10 -2.54 3.88
N ARG A 21 -5.72 -3.65 4.32
CA ARG A 21 -6.28 -3.84 5.66
C ARG A 21 -5.38 -4.64 6.59
N MET A 22 -4.33 -5.27 6.06
CA MET A 22 -3.41 -6.07 6.87
C MET A 22 -2.36 -5.17 7.54
N PRO A 23 -1.96 -5.46 8.78
CA PRO A 23 -0.79 -4.83 9.39
C PRO A 23 0.43 -4.98 8.48
N ASN A 24 1.09 -3.87 8.17
CA ASN A 24 2.22 -3.86 7.26
C ASN A 24 3.52 -3.55 8.03
N LYS A 25 4.54 -4.39 7.80
CA LYS A 25 5.86 -4.28 8.44
C LYS A 25 6.81 -3.30 7.73
N GLY A 26 6.40 -2.72 6.61
CA GLY A 26 7.14 -1.65 5.95
C GLY A 26 7.31 -0.48 6.91
N GLU A 27 8.52 0.09 6.94
CA GLU A 27 8.92 1.13 7.90
C GLU A 27 7.92 2.31 7.92
N VAL A 28 7.44 2.71 6.74
CA VAL A 28 6.45 3.79 6.56
C VAL A 28 5.12 3.56 7.31
N PHE A 29 4.73 2.30 7.54
CA PHE A 29 3.45 1.98 8.17
C PHE A 29 3.57 1.82 9.69
N ALA A 30 4.79 1.73 10.25
CA ALA A 30 5.04 1.52 11.67
C ALA A 30 4.17 0.38 12.29
N GLY A 31 3.92 -0.69 11.53
CA GLY A 31 3.10 -1.82 11.96
C GLY A 31 1.58 -1.64 11.80
N LYS A 32 1.10 -0.47 11.38
CA LYS A 32 -0.32 -0.24 11.05
C LYS A 32 -0.66 -0.81 9.68
N SER A 33 -1.96 -0.93 9.40
CA SER A 33 -2.39 -1.19 8.03
C SER A 33 -2.19 0.05 7.13
N PRO A 34 -1.98 -0.14 5.81
CA PRO A 34 -1.92 0.97 4.87
C PRO A 34 -3.16 1.87 4.93
N ILE A 35 -4.36 1.32 5.14
CA ILE A 35 -5.59 2.11 5.30
C ILE A 35 -5.53 3.00 6.54
N GLU A 36 -5.13 2.46 7.69
CA GLU A 36 -5.01 3.26 8.92
C GLU A 36 -3.96 4.38 8.76
N TYR A 37 -2.85 4.07 8.09
CA TYR A 37 -1.82 5.06 7.77
C TYR A 37 -2.36 6.19 6.90
N MET A 38 -3.03 5.84 5.80
CA MET A 38 -3.63 6.83 4.87
C MET A 38 -4.75 7.64 5.52
N GLN A 39 -5.57 7.03 6.39
CA GLN A 39 -6.62 7.76 7.11
C GLN A 39 -6.04 8.78 8.10
N ALA A 40 -4.95 8.43 8.79
CA ALA A 40 -4.31 9.32 9.75
C ALA A 40 -3.53 10.47 9.09
N GLY A 41 -2.86 10.20 7.97
CA GLY A 41 -1.98 11.16 7.30
C GLY A 41 -2.56 11.85 6.07
N GLY A 42 -3.76 11.49 5.62
CA GLY A 42 -4.44 12.11 4.48
C GLY A 42 -3.69 11.98 3.15
N LEU A 43 -3.73 13.02 2.33
CA LEU A 43 -3.13 13.01 0.98
C LEU A 43 -1.61 12.74 0.98
N PRO A 44 -0.79 13.30 1.89
CA PRO A 44 0.62 12.92 2.00
C PRO A 44 0.84 11.42 2.20
N ALA A 45 0.11 10.80 3.14
CA ALA A 45 0.22 9.36 3.41
C ALA A 45 -0.26 8.49 2.23
N LEU A 46 -1.26 8.95 1.48
CA LEU A 46 -1.69 8.33 0.22
C LEU A 46 -0.58 8.31 -0.83
N ILE A 47 0.14 9.43 -1.00
CA ILE A 47 1.24 9.55 -1.96
C ILE A 47 2.40 8.62 -1.56
N GLU A 48 2.76 8.59 -0.28
CA GLU A 48 3.81 7.69 0.22
C GLU A 48 3.44 6.22 0.12
N THR A 49 2.20 5.86 0.44
CA THR A 49 1.72 4.47 0.28
C THR A 49 1.81 4.02 -1.17
N ARG A 50 1.49 4.93 -2.11
CA ARG A 50 1.67 4.67 -3.54
C ARG A 50 3.15 4.51 -3.91
N ALA A 51 4.02 5.39 -3.44
CA ALA A 51 5.46 5.31 -3.69
C ALA A 51 6.06 4.00 -3.13
N TYR A 52 5.60 3.55 -1.96
CA TYR A 52 5.99 2.26 -1.37
C TYR A 52 5.63 1.07 -2.27
N VAL A 53 4.37 1.02 -2.75
CA VAL A 53 3.93 -0.04 -3.68
C VAL A 53 4.68 0.03 -5.00
N ASP A 54 4.93 1.26 -5.50
CA ASP A 54 5.72 1.50 -6.69
C ASP A 54 7.21 1.11 -6.53
N ALA A 55 7.78 1.20 -5.32
CA ALA A 55 9.15 0.77 -5.05
C ALA A 55 9.27 -0.76 -5.00
N ILE A 56 8.31 -1.43 -4.35
CA ILE A 56 8.26 -2.90 -4.32
C ILE A 56 8.15 -3.49 -5.74
N ARG A 57 7.36 -2.85 -6.62
CA ARG A 57 7.22 -3.32 -8.00
C ARG A 57 8.48 -3.08 -8.85
N GLY A 58 9.28 -2.08 -8.53
CA GLY A 58 10.44 -1.64 -9.34
C GLY A 58 11.76 -2.29 -8.95
N GLY A 59 11.78 -3.08 -7.87
CA GLY A 59 12.98 -3.71 -7.30
C GLY A 59 13.11 -5.22 -7.55
N MET A 60 12.39 -5.78 -8.53
CA MET A 60 12.60 -7.13 -9.07
C MET A 60 13.04 -7.06 -10.53
#